data_AF-A0A8T5TI04-F1
#
_entry.id   AF-A0A8T5TI04-F1
#
_cell.length_a   1.000
_cell.length_b   1.000
_cell.length_c   1.000
_cell.angle_alpha   90.00
_cell.angle_beta   90.00
_cell.angle_gamma   90.00
#
_symmetry.space_group_name_H-M   'P 1'
#
loop_
_entity.id
_entity.type
_entity.pdbx_description
1 polymer ?
#
loop_
_entity_poly.entity_id
_entity_poly.type
_entity_poly.pdbx_seq_one_letter_code
_entity_poly.pdbx_strand_id
1 'polypeptide(L)' 'IAGFLVAFGQAISEVGAVMIVGGNIRWATRTFTTSIVLQTRMGEFGMAIALGIILISIAFILNYGLTRLQGGDK' A
#
# COMPACT_ATOMS: atom_id res chain seq x y z
N ILE A 1 6.86 18.00 -6.99
CA ILE A 1 6.90 16.98 -5.90
C ILE A 1 5.51 16.69 -5.32
N ALA A 2 4.73 17.69 -4.90
CA ALA A 2 3.41 17.44 -4.30
C ALA A 2 2.44 16.61 -5.18
N GLY A 3 2.33 16.90 -6.49
CA GLY A 3 1.50 16.10 -7.40
C GLY A 3 1.95 14.65 -7.55
N PHE A 4 3.26 14.38 -7.47
CA PHE A 4 3.81 13.03 -7.51
C PHE A 4 3.47 12.24 -6.25
N LEU A 5 3.53 12.89 -5.07
CA LEU A 5 3.12 12.29 -3.79
C LEU A 5 1.66 11.84 -3.80
N VAL A 6 0.77 12.69 -4.34
CA VAL A 6 -0.66 12.38 -4.48
C VAL A 6 -0.87 11.18 -5.40
N ALA A 7 -0.23 11.19 -6.58
CA ALA A 7 -0.32 10.07 -7.54
C ALA A 7 0.25 8.76 -6.96
N PHE A 8 1.36 8.84 -6.22
CA PHE A 8 1.98 7.70 -5.56
C PHE A 8 1.09 7.09 -4.47
N GLY A 9 0.48 7.93 -3.62
CA GLY A 9 -0.46 7.48 -2.59
C GLY A 9 -1.69 6.78 -3.19
N GLN A 10 -2.19 7.29 -4.31
CA GLN A 10 -3.30 6.68 -5.04
C GLN A 10 -2.88 5.32 -5.65
N ALA A 11 -1.70 5.25 -6.28
CA ALA A 11 -1.21 4.02 -6.89
C ALA A 11 -0.93 2.90 -5.87
N ILE A 12 -0.35 3.22 -4.70
CA ILE A 12 -0.09 2.24 -3.64
C ILE A 12 -1.38 1.70 -3.01
N SER A 13 -2.42 2.53 -2.95
CA SER A 13 -3.71 2.16 -2.36
C SER A 13 -4.60 1.38 -3.33
N GLU A 14 -4.24 1.29 -4.61
CA GLU A 14 -5.04 0.63 -5.62
C GLU A 14 -5.06 -0.90 -5.39
N VAL A 15 -6.27 -1.44 -5.27
CA VAL A 15 -6.48 -2.87 -5.07
C VAL A 15 -7.56 -3.44 -5.99
N GLY A 16 -8.52 -2.62 -6.43
CA GLY A 16 -9.62 -3.06 -7.28
C GLY A 16 -9.10 -3.48 -8.66
N ALA A 17 -8.39 -2.57 -9.34
CA ALA A 17 -7.82 -2.85 -10.65
C ALA A 17 -6.81 -4.02 -10.60
N VAL A 18 -5.99 -4.07 -9.55
CA VAL A 18 -4.97 -5.11 -9.35
C VAL A 18 -5.60 -6.49 -9.16
N MET A 19 -6.72 -6.58 -8.45
CA MET A 19 -7.42 -7.85 -8.26
C MET A 19 -8.08 -8.37 -9.55
N ILE A 20 -8.60 -7.48 -10.40
CA ILE A 20 -9.25 -7.85 -11.67
C ILE A 20 -8.21 -8.36 -12.69
N VAL A 21 -7.04 -7.74 -12.77
CA VAL A 21 -6.00 -8.10 -13.75
C VAL A 21 -5.18 -9.35 -13.35
N GLY A 22 -5.47 -9.96 -12.19
CA GLY A 22 -4.76 -11.15 -11.71
C GLY A 22 -3.52 -10.84 -10.87
N GLY A 23 -3.42 -9.66 -10.26
CA GLY A 23 -2.34 -9.28 -9.34
C GLY A 23 -2.36 -10.01 -7.99
N ASN A 24 -2.95 -11.20 -7.89
CA ASN A 24 -3.04 -12.00 -6.66
C ASN A 24 -2.28 -13.33 -6.74
N ILE A 25 -1.29 -13.46 -7.63
CA ILE A 25 -0.49 -14.70 -7.75
C ILE A 25 0.58 -14.70 -6.66
N ARG A 26 0.56 -15.72 -5.79
CA ARG A 26 1.57 -15.92 -4.74
C ARG A 26 2.97 -15.93 -5.35
N TRP A 27 3.88 -15.17 -4.75
CA TRP A 27 5.30 -15.10 -5.14
C TRP A 27 5.60 -14.50 -6.52
N ALA A 28 4.60 -13.96 -7.22
CA ALA A 28 4.81 -13.33 -8.54
C ALA A 28 4.30 -11.89 -8.57
N THR A 29 2.99 -11.71 -8.39
CA THR A 29 2.31 -10.41 -8.62
C THR A 29 1.57 -9.89 -7.40
N ARG A 30 1.53 -10.68 -6.31
CA ARG A 30 0.78 -10.36 -5.10
C ARG A 30 1.41 -9.20 -4.33
N THR A 31 0.68 -8.11 -4.25
CA THR A 31 0.99 -6.92 -3.43
C THR A 31 0.50 -7.06 -1.99
N PHE A 32 0.93 -6.15 -1.10
CA PHE A 32 0.40 -6.08 0.27
C PHE A 32 -1.11 -5.84 0.29
N THR A 33 -1.62 -4.92 -0.55
CA THR A 33 -3.05 -4.60 -0.63
C THR A 33 -3.91 -5.79 -1.05
N THR A 34 -3.48 -6.54 -2.07
CA THR A 34 -4.18 -7.76 -2.53
C THR A 34 -4.09 -8.89 -1.50
N SER A 35 -2.97 -9.01 -0.79
CA SER A 35 -2.82 -9.96 0.31
C SER A 35 -3.78 -9.67 1.46
N ILE A 36 -3.94 -8.40 1.84
CA ILE A 36 -4.91 -7.98 2.87
C ILE A 36 -6.32 -8.40 2.46
N VAL A 37 -6.73 -8.08 1.23
CA VAL A 37 -8.06 -8.45 0.71
C VAL A 37 -8.23 -9.97 0.68
N LEU A 38 -7.21 -10.72 0.28
CA LEU A 38 -7.29 -12.19 0.26
C LEU A 38 -7.43 -12.76 1.68
N GLN A 39 -6.61 -12.33 2.64
CA GLN A 39 -6.67 -12.83 4.01
C GLN A 39 -8.02 -12.50 4.67
N THR A 40 -8.54 -11.29 4.44
CA THR A 40 -9.89 -10.90 4.88
C THR A 40 -10.98 -11.79 4.28
N ARG A 41 -10.88 -12.14 2.99
CA ARG A 41 -11.85 -13.03 2.32
C ARG A 41 -11.77 -14.47 2.82
N MET A 42 -10.61 -14.91 3.32
CA MET A 42 -10.42 -16.24 3.89
C MET A 42 -10.81 -16.31 5.38
N GLY A 43 -11.19 -15.19 6.00
CA GLY A 43 -11.52 -15.11 7.44
C GLY A 43 -10.28 -14.96 8.35
N GLU A 44 -9.08 -14.87 7.78
CA GLU A 44 -7.81 -14.70 8.50
C GLU A 44 -7.56 -13.23 8.86
N PHE A 45 -8.46 -12.64 9.65
CA PHE A 45 -8.43 -11.22 10.00
C PHE A 45 -7.15 -10.82 10.75
N GLY A 46 -6.60 -11.70 11.59
CA GLY A 46 -5.37 -11.43 12.32
C GLY A 46 -4.20 -11.09 11.39
N MET A 47 -4.02 -11.90 10.33
CA MET A 47 -2.99 -11.67 9.33
C MET A 47 -3.30 -10.46 8.43
N ALA A 48 -4.58 -10.25 8.09
CA ALA A 48 -5.00 -9.07 7.33
C ALA A 48 -4.70 -7.75 8.07
N ILE A 49 -4.99 -7.70 9.38
CA ILE A 49 -4.72 -6.54 10.23
C ILE A 49 -3.21 -6.33 10.39
N ALA A 50 -2.44 -7.39 10.63
CA ALA A 50 -0.98 -7.30 10.72
C ALA A 50 -0.36 -6.70 9.44
N LEU A 51 -0.77 -7.19 8.27
CA LEU A 51 -0.34 -6.64 6.98
C LEU A 51 -0.79 -5.19 6.78
N GLY A 52 -2.01 -4.84 7.23
CA GLY A 52 -2.53 -3.48 7.19
C GLY A 52 -1.68 -2.49 8.01
N ILE A 53 -1.31 -2.87 9.24
CA ILE A 53 -0.46 -2.05 10.12
C ILE A 53 0.92 -1.84 9.49
N ILE A 54 1.50 -2.89 8.90
CA ILE A 54 2.79 -2.80 8.20
C ILE A 54 2.70 -1.83 7.03
N LEU A 55 1.65 -1.95 6.20
CA LEU A 55 1.46 -1.10 5.04
C LEU A 55 1.29 0.38 5.42
N ILE A 56 0.48 0.67 6.44
CA ILE A 56 0.27 2.03 6.95
C ILE A 56 1.58 2.61 7.50
N SER A 57 2.34 1.80 8.24
CA SER A 57 3.63 2.21 8.81
C SER A 57 4.63 2.59 7.70
N ILE A 58 4.73 1.80 6.63
CA ILE A 58 5.58 2.09 5.47
C ILE A 58 5.10 3.36 4.77
N ALA A 59 3.79 3.50 4.52
CA ALA A 59 3.22 4.68 3.88
C ALA A 59 3.49 5.96 4.69
N PHE A 60 3.38 5.87 6.02
CA PHE A 60 3.66 6.99 6.92
C PHE A 60 5.14 7.39 6.90
N ILE A 61 6.05 6.42 7.00
CA ILE A 61 7.51 6.68 6.95
C ILE A 61 7.89 7.36 5.63
N LEU A 62 7.37 6.87 4.50
CA LEU A 62 7.64 7.44 3.19
C LEU A 62 7.09 8.86 3.07
N ASN A 63 5.83 9.08 3.46
CA ASN A 63 5.23 10.42 3.42
C ASN A 63 5.98 11.39 4.32
N TYR A 64 6.26 11.00 5.57
CA TYR A 64 6.98 11.83 6.52
C TYR A 64 8.41 12.18 6.07
N GLY A 65 9.15 11.19 5.55
CA GLY A 65 10.49 11.40 5.00
C GLY A 65 10.48 12.36 3.82
N LEU A 66 9.56 12.18 2.87
CA LEU A 66 9.44 13.08 1.72
C LEU A 66 8.98 14.49 2.13
N THR A 67 8.05 14.61 3.09
CA THR A 67 7.64 15.91 3.63
C THR A 67 8.81 16.64 4.29
N ARG A 68 9.68 15.93 5.03
CA ARG A 68 10.88 16.53 5.63
C ARG A 68 11.89 17.01 4.60
N LEU A 69 12.11 16.25 3.53
CA LEU A 69 12.98 16.67 2.44
C LEU A 69 12.38 17.85 1.66
N GLN A 70 11.06 17.90 1.49
CA GLN A 70 10.38 19.01 0.82
C GLN A 70 10.35 20.29 1.66
N GLY A 71 10.37 20.18 2.99
CA GLY A 71 10.43 21.31 3.92
C GLY A 71 11.80 22.01 3.97
N GLY A 72 12.86 21.43 3.39
CA GLY A 72 14.17 22.06 3.26
C GLY A 72 14.33 22.94 2.01
N ASP A 73 13.34 22.94 1.12
CA ASP A 73 13.33 23.71 -0.14
C ASP A 73 12.44 24.97 -0.03
N LYS A 74 12.31 25.49 1.20
CA LYS A 74 11.68 26.77 1.54
C LYS A 74 12.64 27.62 2.36
#